data_AF-A0A8J8AYY0-F1
#
_entry.id   AF-A0A8J8AYY0-F1
#
_cell.length_a   1.000
_cell.length_b   1.000
_cell.length_c   1.000
_cell.angle_alpha   90.00
_cell.angle_beta   90.00
_cell.angle_gamma   90.00
#
_symmetry.space_group_name_H-M   'P 1'
#
loop_
_entity.id
_entity.type
_entity.pdbx_description
1 polymer ?
#
loop_
_entity_poly.entity_id
_entity_poly.type
_entity_poly.pdbx_seq_one_letter_code
_entity_poly.pdbx_strand_id
1 'polypeptide(L)'
;MRITFELDPVDLARFDEALRRAERRVACADACEIVDAARHALAAMPHCTPGFVRRRLDQVGDLIAMLEDEAWALPQDERAQVLRVLAYMGDPEDMNPDHVEIIGLLDDAIM
;
A
#
# COMPACT_ATOMS: atom_id res chain seq x y z
N MET A 1 7.05 -1.29 25.55
CA MET A 1 5.60 -1.53 25.71
C MET A 1 5.10 -2.23 24.45
N ARG A 2 4.16 -3.18 24.56
CA ARG A 2 3.58 -3.90 23.42
C ARG A 2 2.07 -3.69 23.44
N ILE A 3 1.52 -3.26 22.31
CA ILE A 3 0.07 -3.13 22.07
C ILE A 3 -0.31 -4.18 21.02
N THR A 4 -1.45 -4.83 21.20
CA THR A 4 -2.01 -5.80 20.26
C THR A 4 -3.43 -5.35 19.91
N PHE A 5 -3.78 -5.40 18.62
CA PHE A 5 -5.13 -5.15 18.13
C PHE A 5 -5.65 -6.44 17.49
N GLU A 6 -6.96 -6.65 17.58
CA GLU A 6 -7.67 -7.69 16.85
C GLU A 6 -8.64 -6.99 15.90
N LEU A 7 -8.63 -7.41 14.63
CA LEU A 7 -9.55 -6.91 13.61
C LEU A 7 -10.72 -7.87 13.52
N ASP A 8 -11.93 -7.35 13.68
CA ASP A 8 -13.14 -8.15 13.51
C ASP A 8 -13.56 -8.19 12.01
N PRO A 9 -14.55 -9.03 11.63
CA PRO A 9 -14.98 -9.10 10.23
C PRO A 9 -15.51 -7.77 9.65
N VAL A 10 -16.03 -6.87 10.49
CA VAL A 10 -16.48 -5.53 10.05
C VAL A 10 -15.28 -4.66 9.75
N ASP A 11 -14.20 -4.76 10.53
CA ASP A 11 -12.95 -4.05 10.26
C ASP A 11 -12.30 -4.54 8.97
N LEU A 12 -12.23 -5.85 8.76
CA LEU A 12 -11.71 -6.43 7.50
C LEU A 12 -12.50 -5.97 6.28
N ALA A 13 -13.83 -5.85 6.41
CA ALA A 13 -14.68 -5.35 5.33
C ALA A 13 -14.35 -3.89 4.95
N ARG A 14 -13.85 -3.07 5.90
CA ARG A 14 -13.40 -1.70 5.60
C ARG A 14 -12.13 -1.69 4.76
N PHE A 15 -11.14 -2.53 5.09
CA PHE A 15 -9.93 -2.69 4.28
C PHE A 15 -10.24 -3.17 2.87
N ASP A 16 -11.15 -4.15 2.72
CA ASP A 16 -11.60 -4.63 1.42
C ASP A 16 -12.29 -3.55 0.59
N GLU A 17 -13.10 -2.70 1.22
CA GLU A 17 -13.72 -1.57 0.52
C GLU A 17 -12.69 -0.50 0.15
N ALA A 18 -11.71 -0.26 1.01
CA ALA A 18 -10.64 0.71 0.75
C ALA A 18 -9.78 0.28 -0.45
N LEU A 19 -9.42 -1.01 -0.56
CA LEU A 19 -8.78 -1.58 -1.76
C LEU A 19 -9.64 -1.40 -3.01
N ARG A 20 -10.92 -1.76 -2.92
CA ARG A 20 -11.84 -1.62 -4.07
C ARG A 20 -12.02 -0.16 -4.48
N ARG A 21 -11.97 0.78 -3.55
CA ARG A 21 -11.99 2.21 -3.85
C ARG A 21 -10.74 2.65 -4.58
N ALA A 22 -9.56 2.23 -4.11
CA ALA A 22 -8.29 2.53 -4.75
C ALA A 22 -8.25 1.99 -6.21
N GLU A 23 -8.67 0.74 -6.42
CA GLU A 23 -8.81 0.15 -7.76
C GLU A 23 -9.70 0.99 -8.69
N ARG A 24 -10.84 1.48 -8.18
CA ARG A 24 -11.74 2.34 -8.97
C ARG A 24 -11.12 3.67 -9.35
N ARG A 25 -10.27 4.26 -8.49
CA ARG A 25 -9.59 5.54 -8.77
C ARG A 25 -8.57 5.40 -9.89
N VAL A 26 -7.88 4.27 -9.96
CA VAL A 26 -6.86 4.00 -10.98
C VAL A 26 -7.39 3.22 -12.18
N ALA A 27 -8.71 3.12 -12.35
CA ALA A 27 -9.33 2.28 -13.39
C ALA A 27 -8.94 2.65 -14.83
N CYS A 28 -8.50 3.88 -15.05
CA CYS A 28 -8.00 4.37 -16.34
C CYS A 28 -6.47 4.50 -16.41
N ALA A 29 -5.77 4.18 -15.32
CA ALA A 29 -4.32 4.24 -15.25
C ALA A 29 -3.69 2.94 -15.76
N ASP A 30 -2.54 3.04 -16.39
CA ASP A 30 -1.73 1.86 -16.71
C ASP A 30 -0.85 1.43 -15.52
N ALA A 31 -0.20 0.27 -15.68
CA ALA A 31 0.64 -0.29 -14.62
C ALA A 31 1.85 0.62 -14.27
N CYS A 32 2.37 1.38 -15.23
CA CYS A 32 3.49 2.30 -15.00
C CYS A 32 3.02 3.48 -14.14
N GLU A 33 1.87 4.06 -14.47
CA GLU A 33 1.28 5.16 -13.69
C GLU A 33 0.97 4.75 -12.24
N ILE A 34 0.46 3.53 -12.03
CA ILE A 34 0.21 3.00 -10.68
C ILE A 34 1.52 2.82 -9.90
N VAL A 35 2.54 2.24 -10.53
CA VAL A 35 3.86 2.05 -9.89
C VAL A 35 4.51 3.40 -9.56
N ASP A 36 4.47 4.36 -10.47
CA ASP A 36 5.04 5.69 -10.27
C ASP A 36 4.35 6.44 -9.12
N ALA A 37 3.02 6.36 -9.04
CA ALA A 37 2.25 6.94 -7.94
C ALA A 37 2.64 6.33 -6.59
N ALA A 38 2.74 4.99 -6.50
CA ALA A 38 3.16 4.30 -5.28
C ALA A 38 4.61 4.64 -4.90
N ARG A 39 5.54 4.72 -5.88
CA ARG A 39 6.92 5.17 -5.64
C ARG A 39 6.96 6.59 -5.10
N HIS A 40 6.13 7.48 -5.63
CA HIS A 40 6.05 8.85 -5.16
C HIS A 40 5.55 8.93 -3.71
N ALA A 41 4.49 8.18 -3.38
CA ALA A 41 3.97 8.09 -2.02
C ALA A 41 5.03 7.57 -1.03
N LEU A 42 5.71 6.46 -1.38
CA LEU A 42 6.81 5.91 -0.57
C LEU A 42 7.95 6.91 -0.33
N ALA A 43 8.30 7.70 -1.35
CA ALA A 43 9.35 8.70 -1.25
C ALA A 43 8.93 9.94 -0.44
N ALA A 44 7.63 10.25 -0.41
CA ALA A 44 7.07 11.38 0.32
C ALA A 44 6.89 11.11 1.83
N MET A 45 7.07 9.87 2.28
CA MET A 45 6.81 9.47 3.66
C MET A 45 7.73 10.17 4.68
N PRO A 46 7.19 10.60 5.84
CA PRO A 46 7.98 11.29 6.84
C PRO A 46 9.19 10.50 7.36
N HIS A 47 10.30 11.18 7.64
CA HIS A 47 11.44 10.54 8.30
C HIS A 47 11.10 9.99 9.70
N CYS A 48 10.14 10.60 10.38
CA CYS A 48 9.65 10.20 11.70
C CYS A 48 8.67 9.02 11.69
N THR A 49 8.39 8.40 10.53
CA THR A 49 7.52 7.22 10.43
C THR A 49 7.97 6.12 11.41
N PRO A 50 7.06 5.55 12.22
CA PRO A 50 7.39 4.49 13.16
C PRO A 50 8.11 3.31 12.49
N GLY A 51 9.12 2.76 13.17
CA GLY A 51 9.96 1.72 12.56
C GLY A 51 9.22 0.44 12.14
N PHE A 52 8.05 0.14 12.71
CA PHE A 52 7.25 -1.01 12.26
C PHE A 52 6.55 -0.75 10.92
N VAL A 53 6.07 0.48 10.69
CA VAL A 53 5.50 0.91 9.42
C VAL A 53 6.59 0.92 8.36
N ARG A 54 7.76 1.53 8.66
CA ARG A 54 8.89 1.56 7.72
C ARG A 54 9.29 0.17 7.20
N ARG A 55 9.37 -0.84 8.08
CA ARG A 55 9.69 -2.21 7.66
C ARG A 55 8.67 -2.81 6.70
N ARG A 56 7.38 -2.45 6.81
CA ARG A 56 6.34 -2.90 5.89
C ARG A 56 6.45 -2.19 4.55
N LEU A 57 6.70 -0.89 4.58
CA LEU A 57 6.90 -0.07 3.38
C LEU A 57 8.14 -0.49 2.58
N ASP A 58 9.21 -0.93 3.25
CA ASP A 58 10.37 -1.51 2.57
C ASP A 58 9.96 -2.74 1.73
N GLN A 59 9.02 -3.56 2.21
CA GLN A 59 8.48 -4.71 1.47
C GLN A 59 7.67 -4.28 0.23
N VAL A 60 6.97 -3.14 0.30
CA VAL A 60 6.30 -2.55 -0.87
C VAL A 60 7.34 -2.15 -1.93
N GLY A 61 8.49 -1.63 -1.50
CA GLY A 61 9.63 -1.38 -2.39
C GLY A 61 10.12 -2.65 -3.11
N ASP A 62 10.20 -3.77 -2.40
CA ASP A 62 10.58 -5.07 -2.99
C ASP A 62 9.53 -5.55 -4.01
N LEU A 63 8.23 -5.36 -3.74
CA LEU A 63 7.17 -5.70 -4.68
C LEU A 63 7.25 -4.92 -5.98
N ILE A 64 7.59 -3.62 -5.89
CA ILE A 64 7.83 -2.79 -7.07
C ILE A 64 9.03 -3.33 -7.86
N ALA A 65 10.12 -3.67 -7.20
CA ALA A 65 11.29 -4.24 -7.84
C ALA A 65 10.96 -5.57 -8.56
N MET A 66 10.14 -6.43 -7.93
CA MET A 66 9.66 -7.68 -8.54
C MET A 66 8.80 -7.45 -9.79
N LEU A 67 8.01 -6.36 -9.84
CA LEU A 67 7.17 -6.03 -10.99
C LEU A 67 7.96 -5.54 -12.21
N GLU A 68 9.11 -4.92 -11.97
CA GLU A 68 9.99 -4.34 -13.00
C GLU A 68 11.08 -5.33 -13.45
N ASP A 69 11.36 -6.37 -12.67
CA ASP A 69 12.31 -7.40 -13.04
C ASP A 69 11.74 -8.36 -14.09
N GLU A 70 12.11 -8.12 -15.35
CA GLU A 70 11.76 -8.99 -16.49
C GLU A 70 12.28 -10.43 -16.33
N ALA A 71 13.40 -10.64 -15.63
CA ALA A 71 13.96 -11.97 -15.40
C ALA A 71 13.22 -12.72 -14.28
N TRP A 72 12.64 -12.00 -13.31
CA TRP A 72 11.74 -12.58 -12.32
C TRP A 72 10.45 -13.09 -12.96
N ALA A 73 9.93 -12.36 -13.96
CA ALA A 73 8.76 -12.73 -14.75
C ALA A 73 7.53 -13.06 -13.88
N LEU A 74 7.13 -12.10 -13.02
CA LEU A 74 6.05 -12.28 -12.06
C LEU A 74 4.76 -12.79 -12.74
N PRO A 75 4.15 -13.90 -12.26
CA PRO A 75 2.92 -14.44 -12.82
C PRO A 75 1.81 -13.40 -12.89
N GLN A 76 0.94 -13.48 -13.91
CA GLN A 76 -0.08 -12.45 -14.16
C GLN A 76 -1.02 -12.22 -12.95
N ASP A 77 -1.42 -13.29 -12.27
CA ASP A 77 -2.31 -13.20 -11.10
C ASP A 77 -1.63 -12.49 -9.92
N GLU A 78 -0.33 -12.78 -9.69
CA GLU A 78 0.48 -12.12 -8.67
C GLU A 78 0.73 -10.65 -9.05
N ARG A 79 1.03 -10.37 -10.33
CA ARG A 79 1.16 -9.01 -10.85
C ARG A 79 -0.10 -8.17 -10.61
N ALA A 80 -1.28 -8.75 -10.84
CA ALA A 80 -2.55 -8.07 -10.57
C ALA A 80 -2.73 -7.77 -9.06
N GLN A 81 -2.36 -8.71 -8.18
CA GLN A 81 -2.41 -8.49 -6.73
C GLN A 81 -1.44 -7.39 -6.28
N VAL A 82 -0.21 -7.38 -6.80
CA VAL A 82 0.75 -6.31 -6.47
C VAL A 82 0.24 -4.96 -6.95
N LEU A 83 -0.25 -4.85 -8.19
CA LEU A 83 -0.81 -3.59 -8.70
C LEU A 83 -2.00 -3.10 -7.87
N ARG A 84 -2.83 -4.00 -7.34
CA ARG A 84 -3.92 -3.66 -6.43
C ARG A 84 -3.43 -3.06 -5.12
N VAL A 85 -2.37 -3.61 -4.53
CA VAL A 85 -1.73 -3.05 -3.33
C VAL A 85 -1.10 -1.70 -3.65
N LEU A 86 -0.37 -1.57 -4.76
CA LEU A 86 0.25 -0.31 -5.16
C LEU A 86 -0.78 0.79 -5.47
N ALA A 87 -1.93 0.42 -6.02
CA ALA A 87 -3.04 1.35 -6.21
C ALA A 87 -3.54 1.93 -4.88
N TYR A 88 -3.58 1.11 -3.82
CA TYR A 88 -3.90 1.57 -2.47
C TYR A 88 -2.81 2.49 -1.92
N MET A 89 -1.55 2.04 -1.97
CA MET A 89 -0.40 2.80 -1.45
C MET A 89 -0.21 4.16 -2.15
N GLY A 90 -0.65 4.28 -3.40
CA GLY A 90 -0.62 5.53 -4.15
C GLY A 90 -1.87 6.40 -4.02
N ASP A 91 -2.90 5.98 -3.25
CA ASP A 91 -4.13 6.74 -3.08
C ASP A 91 -3.95 7.85 -2.02
N PRO A 92 -4.00 9.15 -2.38
CA PRO A 92 -3.85 10.24 -1.41
C PRO A 92 -5.04 10.39 -0.45
N GLU A 93 -6.13 9.65 -0.67
CA GLU A 93 -7.26 9.56 0.25
C GLU A 93 -7.58 8.10 0.56
N ASP A 94 -6.57 7.37 1.02
CA ASP A 94 -6.64 6.03 1.59
C ASP A 94 -7.46 5.99 2.91
N MET A 95 -7.28 4.98 3.77
CA MET A 95 -8.17 4.80 4.92
C MET A 95 -7.86 5.78 6.06
N ASN A 96 -6.58 6.02 6.37
CA ASN A 96 -6.18 6.94 7.43
C ASN A 96 -5.34 8.09 6.88
N PRO A 97 -5.58 9.34 7.30
CA PRO A 97 -4.72 10.43 6.87
C PRO A 97 -3.30 10.31 7.46
N ASP A 98 -2.28 10.24 6.61
CA ASP A 98 -0.85 10.08 6.97
C ASP A 98 -0.33 11.04 8.04
N HIS A 99 -0.86 12.27 8.06
CA HIS A 99 -0.40 13.34 8.94
C HIS A 99 -0.85 13.16 10.39
N VAL A 100 -1.74 12.21 10.68
CA VAL A 100 -2.17 11.93 12.05
C VAL A 100 -1.02 11.28 12.82
N GLU A 101 -0.53 11.97 13.85
CA GLU A 101 0.56 11.46 14.69
C GLU A 101 0.26 10.05 15.19
N ILE A 102 1.26 9.17 15.09
CA ILE A 102 1.25 7.77 15.56
C ILE A 102 0.35 6.82 14.74
N ILE A 103 -0.78 7.30 14.19
CA ILE A 103 -1.83 6.44 13.60
C ILE A 103 -1.90 6.52 12.08
N GLY A 104 -1.48 7.63 11.46
CA GLY A 104 -1.78 7.94 10.05
C GLY A 104 -1.34 6.91 9.00
N LEU A 105 -0.32 6.09 9.30
CA LEU A 105 0.21 5.06 8.38
C LEU A 105 0.01 3.63 8.91
N LEU A 106 -0.92 3.46 9.85
CA LEU A 106 -1.11 2.16 10.51
C LEU A 106 -1.70 1.14 9.55
N ASP A 107 -2.61 1.57 8.69
CA ASP A 107 -3.24 0.77 7.65
C ASP A 107 -2.25 0.36 6.56
N ASP A 108 -1.34 1.23 6.12
CA ASP A 108 -0.25 0.86 5.20
C ASP A 108 0.62 -0.29 5.73
N ALA A 109 0.75 -0.39 7.06
CA ALA A 109 1.52 -1.46 7.69
C ALA A 109 0.73 -2.78 7.84
N ILE A 110 -0.57 -2.74 7.62
CA ILE A 110 -1.50 -3.88 7.70
C ILE A 110 -1.74 -4.48 6.31
N MET A 111 -1.86 -3.63 5.29
CA MET A 111 -2.08 -4.00 3.89
C MET A 111 -0.89 -4.73 3.26
#